data_AF-A0A5R2N1K0-F1
#
_entry.id   AF-A0A5R2N1K0-F1
#
_cell.length_a   1.000
_cell.length_b   1.000
_cell.length_c   1.000
_cell.angle_alpha   90.00
_cell.angle_beta   90.00
_cell.angle_gamma   90.00
#
_symmetry.space_group_name_H-M   'P 1'
#
loop_
_entity.id
_entity.type
_entity.pdbx_description
1 polymer ?
#
loop_
_entity_poly.entity_id
_entity_poly.type
_entity_poly.pdbx_seq_one_letter_code
_entity_poly.pdbx_strand_id
1 'polypeptide(L)'
;MGLVLPTPAFAHASDRGHVLLLPTGYYLIGGAFAVAVSFLVLALLPPDTLDRFWRRRVPLFTFSDGARIVISLISFAGLAILITAGFIGSRDPLSNPLPLVVWTLLWAGLTLLQGVFGDLWSWLNPWYGPW
;
A
#
# COMPACT_ATOMS: atom_id res chain seq x y z
N MET A 1 -8.69 -17.33 32.33
CA MET A 1 -7.62 -16.71 31.53
C MET A 1 -7.22 -17.73 30.46
N GLY A 2 -7.84 -17.66 29.28
CA GLY A 2 -7.70 -18.67 28.23
C GLY A 2 -6.40 -18.47 27.46
N LEU A 3 -5.54 -19.49 27.45
CA LEU A 3 -4.36 -19.54 26.60
C LEU A 3 -4.81 -19.72 25.15
N VAL A 4 -4.71 -18.66 24.36
CA VAL A 4 -4.83 -18.75 22.90
C VAL A 4 -3.51 -19.32 22.40
N LEU A 5 -3.51 -20.62 22.08
CA LEU A 5 -2.37 -21.25 21.43
C LEU A 5 -2.26 -20.70 19.99
N PRO A 6 -1.06 -20.31 19.52
CA PRO A 6 -0.89 -19.84 18.16
C PRO A 6 -1.21 -20.99 17.19
N THR A 7 -2.21 -20.79 16.33
CA THR A 7 -2.46 -21.70 15.22
C THR A 7 -1.35 -21.54 14.19
N PRO A 8 -0.88 -22.64 13.56
CA PRO A 8 0.11 -22.53 12.49
C PRO A 8 -0.50 -21.72 11.34
N ALA A 9 0.01 -20.52 11.11
CA ALA A 9 -0.30 -19.74 9.92
C ALA A 9 0.38 -20.41 8.73
N PHE A 10 -0.39 -20.80 7.70
CA PHE A 10 0.14 -21.22 6.41
C PHE A 10 0.73 -20.01 5.65
N ALA A 11 1.74 -19.37 6.23
CA ALA A 11 2.54 -18.37 5.55
C ALA A 11 3.58 -19.10 4.68
N HIS A 12 3.14 -19.64 3.55
CA HIS A 12 4.07 -20.06 2.51
C HIS A 12 4.51 -18.80 1.74
N ALA A 13 5.74 -18.35 1.95
CA ALA A 13 6.41 -17.48 0.99
C ALA A 13 6.64 -18.32 -0.27
N SER A 14 6.11 -17.89 -1.42
CA SER A 14 6.29 -18.58 -2.69
C SER A 14 7.78 -18.65 -3.05
N ASP A 15 8.41 -19.80 -2.80
CA ASP A 15 9.70 -20.16 -3.37
C ASP A 15 9.52 -20.48 -4.86
N ARG A 16 9.47 -19.43 -5.68
CA ARG A 16 9.86 -19.54 -7.07
C ARG A 16 10.94 -18.50 -7.33
N GLY A 17 12.18 -18.94 -7.14
CA GLY A 17 13.34 -18.34 -7.76
C GLY A 17 13.19 -18.44 -9.27
N HIS A 18 12.40 -17.54 -9.86
CA HIS A 18 12.52 -17.24 -11.26
C HIS A 18 13.89 -16.60 -11.43
N VAL A 19 14.78 -17.27 -12.17
CA VAL A 19 15.89 -16.60 -12.84
C VAL A 19 15.21 -15.54 -13.71
N LEU A 20 15.16 -14.30 -13.22
CA LEU A 20 14.64 -13.18 -14.00
C LEU A 20 15.45 -13.17 -15.30
N LEU A 21 14.82 -13.56 -16.41
CA LEU A 21 15.40 -13.42 -17.75
C LEU A 21 15.54 -11.95 -18.17
N LEU A 22 15.10 -11.03 -17.30
CA LEU A 22 15.31 -9.60 -17.41
C LEU A 22 16.78 -9.26 -17.12
N PRO A 23 17.35 -8.24 -17.78
CA PRO A 23 18.72 -7.77 -17.52
C PRO A 23 18.86 -7.25 -16.07
N THR A 24 19.21 -8.14 -15.16
CA THR A 24 19.29 -7.93 -13.70
C THR A 24 20.24 -6.81 -13.30
N GLY A 25 21.24 -6.51 -14.13
CA GLY A 25 22.17 -5.41 -13.93
C GLY A 25 21.46 -4.07 -13.74
N TYR A 26 20.46 -3.75 -14.57
CA TYR A 26 19.73 -2.48 -14.44
C TYR A 26 18.90 -2.41 -13.16
N TYR A 27 18.28 -3.52 -12.76
CA TYR A 27 17.50 -3.59 -11.54
C TYR A 27 18.39 -3.40 -10.30
N LEU A 28 19.55 -4.05 -10.27
CA LEU A 28 20.51 -3.92 -9.17
C LEU A 28 21.07 -2.51 -9.07
N ILE A 29 21.49 -1.92 -10.19
CA ILE A 29 22.02 -0.55 -10.21
C ILE A 29 20.93 0.44 -9.82
N GLY A 30 19.73 0.32 -10.36
CA GLY A 30 18.60 1.19 -10.03
C GLY A 30 18.22 1.08 -8.55
N GLY A 31 18.13 -0.13 -8.01
CA GLY A 31 17.85 -0.37 -6.60
C GLY A 31 18.94 0.19 -5.68
N ALA A 32 20.21 -0.09 -5.97
CA ALA A 32 21.34 0.44 -5.21
C ALA A 32 21.39 1.98 -5.26
N PHE A 33 21.13 2.57 -6.43
CA PHE A 33 21.07 4.03 -6.59
C PHE A 33 19.92 4.65 -5.80
N ALA A 34 18.71 4.08 -5.87
CA ALA A 34 17.56 4.56 -5.09
C ALA A 34 17.84 4.53 -3.57
N VAL A 35 18.48 3.45 -3.08
CA VAL A 35 18.90 3.34 -1.68
C VAL A 35 19.98 4.37 -1.34
N ALA A 36 21.00 4.54 -2.18
CA ALA A 36 22.05 5.53 -1.95
C ALA A 36 21.48 6.96 -1.89
N VAL A 37 20.55 7.30 -2.81
CA VAL A 37 19.88 8.59 -2.84
C VAL A 37 19.01 8.78 -1.59
N SER A 38 18.28 7.78 -1.12
CA SER A 38 17.45 7.91 0.09
C SER A 38 18.29 8.21 1.33
N PHE A 39 19.43 7.52 1.50
CA PHE A 39 20.38 7.83 2.57
C PHE A 39 21.03 9.20 2.41
N LEU A 40 21.42 9.59 1.19
CA LEU A 40 22.00 10.91 0.93
C LEU A 40 21.03 12.04 1.28
N VAL A 41 19.77 11.89 0.88
CA VAL A 41 18.66 12.79 1.25
C VAL A 41 18.58 12.89 2.77
N LEU A 42 18.49 11.76 3.48
CA LEU A 42 18.39 11.75 4.94
C LEU A 42 19.64 12.31 5.65
N ALA A 43 20.84 12.09 5.10
CA ALA A 43 22.10 12.56 5.68
C ALA A 43 22.31 14.06 5.48
N LEU A 44 21.84 14.62 4.36
CA LEU A 44 22.05 16.03 4.02
C LEU A 44 20.89 16.93 4.42
N LEU A 45 19.65 16.42 4.54
CA LEU A 45 18.49 17.24 4.91
C LEU A 45 18.42 17.45 6.43
N PRO A 46 18.53 18.70 6.91
CA PRO A 46 18.32 19.00 8.31
C PRO A 46 16.84 18.79 8.68
N PRO A 47 16.53 18.18 9.83
CA PRO A 47 15.15 17.96 10.27
C PRO A 47 14.30 19.24 10.26
N ASP A 48 14.89 20.37 10.67
CA ASP A 48 14.21 21.67 10.72
C ASP A 48 13.73 22.19 9.35
N THR A 49 14.35 21.74 8.26
CA THR A 49 13.96 22.11 6.90
C THR A 49 12.73 21.32 6.45
N LEU A 50 12.66 20.02 6.78
CA LEU A 50 11.47 19.20 6.55
C LEU A 50 10.28 19.73 7.35
N ASP A 51 10.48 20.04 8.63
CA ASP A 51 9.40 20.53 9.49
C ASP A 51 8.83 21.86 9.01
N ARG A 52 9.69 22.80 8.57
CA ARG A 52 9.23 24.06 7.97
C ARG A 52 8.49 23.84 6.66
N PHE A 53 8.97 22.92 5.83
CA PHE A 53 8.31 22.58 4.57
C PHE A 53 6.94 21.95 4.82
N TRP A 54 6.84 21.03 5.79
CA TRP A 54 5.59 20.40 6.17
C TRP A 54 4.59 21.39 6.78
N ARG A 55 5.05 22.33 7.62
CA ARG A 55 4.20 23.41 8.17
C ARG A 55 3.66 24.37 7.10
N ARG A 56 4.32 24.45 5.94
CA ARG A 56 3.82 25.23 4.78
C ARG A 56 2.82 24.46 3.92
N ARG A 57 2.55 23.18 4.21
CA ARG A 57 1.50 22.41 3.52
C ARG A 57 0.16 23.05 3.87
N VAL A 58 -0.35 23.85 2.95
CA VAL A 58 -1.71 24.36 3.01
C VAL A 58 -2.63 23.21 2.57
N PRO A 59 -3.70 22.88 3.32
CA PRO A 59 -4.67 21.90 2.86
C PRO A 59 -5.28 22.41 1.56
N LEU A 60 -4.86 21.83 0.44
CA LEU A 60 -5.26 22.26 -0.91
C LEU A 60 -6.75 22.05 -1.15
N PHE A 61 -7.39 21.13 -0.41
CA PHE A 61 -8.80 20.86 -0.54
C PHE A 61 -9.41 20.40 0.79
N THR A 62 -10.30 21.22 1.34
CA THR A 62 -11.24 20.81 2.39
C THR A 62 -12.51 20.30 1.70
N PHE A 63 -12.67 19.00 1.62
CA PHE A 63 -13.88 18.40 1.05
C PHE A 63 -14.92 18.10 2.13
N SER A 64 -16.18 17.95 1.74
CA SER A 64 -17.25 17.62 2.69
C SER A 64 -17.06 16.21 3.28
N ASP A 65 -17.26 16.08 4.58
CA ASP A 65 -17.16 14.80 5.29
C ASP A 65 -18.11 13.75 4.70
N GLY A 66 -19.27 14.17 4.19
CA GLY A 66 -20.24 13.27 3.57
C GLY A 66 -19.70 12.51 2.35
N ALA A 67 -18.99 13.20 1.44
CA ALA A 67 -18.40 12.54 0.27
C ALA A 67 -17.32 11.53 0.67
N ARG A 68 -16.51 11.89 1.67
CA ARG A 68 -15.49 11.01 2.24
C ARG A 68 -16.09 9.77 2.90
N ILE A 69 -17.18 9.92 3.65
CA ILE A 69 -17.92 8.80 4.25
C ILE A 69 -18.43 7.87 3.16
N VAL A 70 -19.07 8.40 2.10
CA VAL A 70 -19.59 7.57 1.00
C VAL A 70 -18.47 6.79 0.31
N ILE A 71 -17.35 7.45 -0.03
CA ILE A 71 -16.20 6.79 -0.67
C ILE A 71 -15.58 5.73 0.26
N SER A 72 -15.49 6.01 1.57
CA SER A 72 -15.01 5.06 2.57
C SER A 72 -15.93 3.83 2.67
N LEU A 73 -17.25 4.02 2.69
CA LEU A 73 -18.23 2.93 2.72
C LEU A 73 -18.18 2.07 1.45
N ILE A 74 -18.01 2.69 0.28
CA ILE A 74 -17.80 1.96 -0.98
C ILE A 74 -16.51 1.14 -0.91
N SER A 75 -15.44 1.73 -0.37
CA SER A 75 -14.15 1.05 -0.19
C SER A 75 -14.26 -0.12 0.80
N PHE A 76 -15.04 0.04 1.87
CA PHE A 76 -15.35 -1.02 2.83
C PHE A 76 -16.13 -2.16 2.19
N ALA A 77 -17.19 -1.84 1.44
CA ALA A 77 -17.96 -2.84 0.71
C ALA A 77 -17.09 -3.59 -0.31
N GLY A 78 -16.24 -2.86 -1.04
CA GLY A 78 -15.25 -3.45 -1.95
C GLY A 78 -14.29 -4.40 -1.23
N LEU A 79 -13.76 -3.99 -0.07
CA LEU A 79 -12.91 -4.84 0.76
C LEU A 79 -13.64 -6.10 1.22
N ALA A 80 -14.89 -5.99 1.68
CA ALA A 80 -15.69 -7.15 2.11
C ALA A 80 -15.95 -8.12 0.96
N ILE A 81 -16.23 -7.61 -0.25
CA ILE A 81 -16.38 -8.42 -1.47
C ILE A 81 -15.06 -9.12 -1.80
N LEU A 82 -13.93 -8.41 -1.76
CA LEU A 82 -12.62 -9.00 -2.02
C LEU A 82 -12.28 -10.10 -1.02
N ILE A 83 -12.54 -9.88 0.28
CA ILE A 83 -12.34 -10.89 1.33
C ILE A 83 -13.17 -12.14 1.01
N THR A 84 -14.45 -11.94 0.70
CA THR A 84 -15.36 -13.03 0.36
C THR A 84 -14.89 -13.79 -0.88
N ALA A 85 -14.53 -13.06 -1.95
CA ALA A 85 -13.98 -13.64 -3.17
C ALA A 85 -12.63 -14.33 -2.94
N GLY A 86 -11.83 -13.84 -1.99
CA GLY A 86 -10.56 -14.43 -1.60
C GLY A 86 -10.73 -15.79 -0.95
N PHE A 87 -11.74 -15.96 -0.10
CA PHE A 87 -12.04 -17.21 0.58
C PHE A 87 -12.80 -18.23 -0.30
N ILE A 88 -13.72 -17.77 -1.14
CA ILE A 88 -14.55 -18.64 -1.99
C ILE A 88 -13.83 -18.97 -3.31
N GLY A 89 -13.01 -18.05 -3.82
CA GLY A 89 -12.40 -18.12 -5.14
C GLY A 89 -11.17 -19.05 -5.22
N SER A 90 -10.51 -18.98 -6.38
CA SER A 90 -9.32 -19.79 -6.67
C SER A 90 -8.20 -19.54 -5.66
N ARG A 91 -7.41 -20.58 -5.35
CA ARG A 91 -6.18 -20.42 -4.56
C ARG A 91 -4.98 -19.99 -5.39
N ASP A 92 -5.14 -19.91 -6.71
CA ASP A 92 -4.13 -19.35 -7.61
C ASP A 92 -4.06 -17.82 -7.44
N PRO A 93 -2.92 -17.25 -7.02
CA PRO A 93 -2.78 -15.81 -6.78
C PRO A 93 -3.02 -14.94 -8.01
N LEU A 94 -2.83 -15.46 -9.23
CA LEU A 94 -3.07 -14.72 -10.46
C LEU A 94 -4.55 -14.68 -10.85
N SER A 95 -5.33 -15.66 -10.38
CA SER A 95 -6.75 -15.77 -10.67
C SER A 95 -7.63 -15.26 -9.52
N ASN A 96 -7.08 -15.16 -8.31
CA ASN A 96 -7.81 -14.67 -7.14
C ASN A 96 -7.77 -13.13 -7.08
N PRO A 97 -8.93 -12.45 -7.07
CA PRO A 97 -8.98 -11.00 -7.07
C PRO A 97 -8.42 -10.38 -5.77
N LEU A 98 -8.47 -11.08 -4.63
CA LEU A 98 -7.97 -10.55 -3.36
C LEU A 98 -6.46 -10.26 -3.41
N PRO A 99 -5.58 -11.25 -3.65
CA PRO A 99 -4.15 -11.00 -3.70
C PRO A 99 -3.80 -10.08 -4.86
N LEU A 100 -4.48 -10.19 -6.00
CA LEU A 100 -4.21 -9.32 -7.15
C LEU A 100 -4.49 -7.86 -6.80
N VAL A 101 -5.67 -7.52 -6.30
CA VAL A 101 -6.00 -6.13 -5.95
C VAL A 101 -5.12 -5.62 -4.81
N VAL A 102 -4.89 -6.41 -3.76
CA VAL A 102 -4.08 -5.98 -2.61
C VAL A 102 -2.62 -5.73 -2.99
N TRP A 103 -2.00 -6.65 -3.73
CA TRP A 103 -0.57 -6.55 -4.03
C TRP A 103 -0.26 -5.65 -5.23
N THR A 104 -1.05 -5.73 -6.30
CA THR A 104 -0.77 -4.95 -7.51
C THR A 104 -1.43 -3.58 -7.48
N LEU A 105 -2.73 -3.50 -7.24
CA LEU A 105 -3.43 -2.22 -7.33
C LEU A 105 -3.20 -1.37 -6.07
N LEU A 106 -3.33 -1.96 -4.88
CA LEU A 106 -3.23 -1.22 -3.62
C LEU A 106 -1.77 -1.01 -3.20
N TRP A 107 -0.94 -2.05 -3.15
CA TRP A 107 0.46 -1.85 -2.74
C TRP A 107 1.33 -1.23 -3.83
N ALA A 108 1.30 -1.71 -5.07
CA ALA A 108 2.14 -1.12 -6.12
C ALA A 108 1.50 0.13 -6.75
N GLY A 109 0.24 0.05 -7.19
CA GLY A 109 -0.45 1.14 -7.88
C GLY A 109 -0.71 2.36 -6.98
N LEU A 110 -1.42 2.17 -5.86
CA LEU A 110 -1.83 3.29 -5.00
C LEU A 110 -0.63 3.99 -4.35
N THR A 111 0.47 3.28 -4.06
CA THR A 111 1.68 3.94 -3.51
C THR A 111 2.33 4.88 -4.52
N LEU A 112 2.40 4.48 -5.80
CA LEU A 112 2.86 5.34 -6.89
C LEU A 112 1.92 6.54 -7.06
N LEU A 113 0.61 6.30 -7.09
CA LEU A 113 -0.40 7.36 -7.19
C LEU A 113 -0.32 8.32 -6.00
N GLN A 114 -0.09 7.81 -4.78
CA GLN A 114 0.06 8.62 -3.58
C GLN A 114 1.33 9.49 -3.63
N GLY A 115 2.41 8.99 -4.22
CA GLY A 115 3.61 9.79 -4.48
C GLY A 115 3.37 10.97 -5.43
N VAL A 116 2.43 10.82 -6.38
CA VAL A 116 2.11 11.85 -7.39
C VAL A 116 1.00 12.80 -6.94
N PHE A 117 -0.10 12.27 -6.43
CA PHE A 117 -1.34 13.01 -6.12
C PHE A 117 -1.49 13.38 -4.64
N GLY A 118 -0.63 12.85 -3.76
CA GLY A 118 -0.73 13.06 -2.32
C GLY A 118 -1.66 12.07 -1.63
N ASP A 119 -2.31 12.50 -0.55
CA ASP A 119 -3.04 11.63 0.39
C ASP A 119 -4.38 11.11 -0.15
N LEU A 120 -4.29 10.15 -1.08
CA LEU A 120 -5.42 9.41 -1.62
C LEU A 120 -6.00 8.43 -0.58
N TRP A 121 -5.15 7.90 0.30
CA TRP A 121 -5.58 6.95 1.34
C TRP A 121 -6.64 7.54 2.26
N SER A 122 -6.57 8.83 2.56
CA SER A 122 -7.57 9.51 3.38
C SER A 122 -9.01 9.39 2.87
N TRP A 123 -9.20 9.08 1.59
CA TRP A 123 -10.49 8.82 0.95
C TRP A 123 -10.83 7.33 0.88
N LEU A 124 -9.87 6.54 0.42
CA LEU A 124 -10.04 5.11 0.16
C LEU A 124 -10.02 4.26 1.43
N ASN A 125 -9.61 4.84 2.57
CA ASN A 125 -9.58 4.15 3.85
C ASN A 125 -10.96 3.53 4.14
N PRO A 126 -11.09 2.19 4.16
CA PRO A 126 -12.37 1.52 4.34
C PRO A 126 -12.89 1.61 5.79
N TRP A 127 -12.10 2.16 6.71
CA TRP A 127 -12.43 2.20 8.13
C TRP A 127 -12.96 3.54 8.59
N TYR A 128 -13.02 4.57 7.74
CA TYR A 128 -13.46 5.92 8.14
C TYR A 128 -14.98 6.03 8.27
N GLY A 129 -15.74 5.51 7.32
CA GLY A 129 -17.21 5.55 7.31
C GLY A 129 -17.91 4.59 8.28
N PRO A 130 -17.46 3.34 8.49
CA PRO A 130 -18.13 2.38 9.37
C PRO A 130 -17.75 2.50 10.87
N TRP A 131 -17.04 3.57 11.25
CA TRP A 131 -16.64 3.89 12.64
C TRP A 131 -17.47 5.05 13.17
#